data_AF-A0A7X4B6F8-F1
#
_entry.id   AF-A0A7X4B6F8-F1
#
_cell.length_a   1.000
_cell.length_b   1.000
_cell.length_c   1.000
_cell.angle_alpha   90.00
_cell.angle_beta   90.00
_cell.angle_gamma   90.00
#
_symmetry.space_group_name_H-M   'P 1'
#
loop_
_entity.id
_entity.type
_entity.pdbx_description
1 polymer ?
#
loop_
_entity_poly.entity_id
_entity_poly.type
_entity_poly.pdbx_seq_one_letter_code
_entity_poly.pdbx_strand_id
1 'polypeptide(L)'
;MMKSNALPTPASIMLGFGLLVLAAIFSTLQTASAQMHEACPQTRGVTPIPAPQVTAQQVEAGTAGLMDFTREASEQFKLVSQQSIPQAYYFACLIRQDGGPWQSGSTYLVQLTLDGRVFVHSRDMTMSGRLLNPVILAEILTSLGVSQADVAALRNPATARTAIQSITTTLNGEPHAAFDATAPVGQRPGIPGAKGYASVYKTARRPDPIILLAGFDMRRAHTAQEQIDYGDPAVTAADVVDRESLKAFVYEAATYFGEMRRAEGRVGISKAKIAMRDRTDPGDTTPCTSTCWISRPTSS
;
A
#
# COMPACT_ATOMS: atom_id res chain seq x y z
N MET A 1 -15.91 -75.37 14.44
CA MET A 1 -14.80 -74.71 15.17
C MET A 1 -14.18 -73.66 14.25
N MET A 2 -14.65 -72.41 14.35
CA MET A 2 -14.13 -71.29 13.55
C MET A 2 -13.05 -70.55 14.36
N LYS A 3 -11.87 -70.42 13.78
CA LYS A 3 -10.70 -69.72 14.34
C LYS A 3 -10.84 -68.23 14.02
N SER A 4 -11.05 -67.40 15.04
CA SER A 4 -11.00 -65.94 14.93
C SER A 4 -9.54 -65.48 14.98
N ASN A 5 -9.08 -64.82 13.91
CA ASN A 5 -7.79 -64.13 13.89
C ASN A 5 -8.04 -62.64 14.17
N ALA A 6 -7.45 -62.13 15.25
CA ALA A 6 -7.42 -60.71 15.59
C ALA A 6 -6.33 -59.99 14.78
N LEU A 7 -6.69 -58.86 14.15
CA LEU A 7 -5.75 -57.95 13.50
C LEU A 7 -5.10 -57.00 14.53
N PRO A 8 -3.80 -56.70 14.39
CA PRO A 8 -3.11 -55.74 15.25
C PRO A 8 -3.48 -54.30 14.88
N THR A 9 -3.75 -53.49 15.90
CA THR A 9 -3.93 -52.04 15.83
C THR A 9 -2.56 -51.37 15.63
N PRO A 10 -2.37 -50.50 14.61
CA PRO A 10 -1.16 -49.71 14.49
C PRO A 10 -1.27 -48.47 15.38
N ALA A 11 -0.68 -48.55 16.57
CA ALA A 11 -0.25 -47.36 17.30
C ALA A 11 1.18 -47.00 16.85
N SER A 12 1.45 -45.70 16.70
CA SER A 12 2.80 -45.12 16.61
C SER A 12 3.49 -45.00 15.24
N ILE A 13 2.82 -44.41 14.24
CA ILE A 13 3.51 -43.79 13.08
C ILE A 13 2.85 -42.43 12.75
N MET A 14 2.80 -41.50 13.71
CA MET A 14 2.32 -40.12 13.45
C MET A 14 3.20 -39.00 14.05
N LEU A 15 4.26 -39.34 14.82
CA LEU A 15 5.15 -38.30 15.36
C LEU A 15 6.34 -37.91 14.45
N GLY A 16 6.68 -38.72 13.44
CA GLY A 16 7.86 -38.49 12.59
C GLY A 16 7.66 -37.49 11.45
N PHE A 17 6.43 -37.34 10.94
CA PHE A 17 6.15 -36.44 9.81
C PHE A 17 5.93 -34.98 10.22
N GLY A 18 5.46 -34.72 11.44
CA GLY A 18 5.25 -33.35 11.92
C GLY A 18 6.55 -32.56 12.13
N LEU A 19 7.65 -33.24 12.50
CA LEU A 19 8.94 -32.59 12.79
C LEU A 19 9.73 -32.22 11.52
N LEU A 20 9.55 -32.95 10.42
CA LEU A 20 10.18 -32.64 9.13
C LEU A 20 9.51 -31.45 8.42
N VAL A 21 8.21 -31.23 8.61
CA VAL A 21 7.51 -30.05 8.09
C VAL A 21 7.93 -28.77 8.82
N LEU A 22 8.19 -28.82 10.14
CA LEU A 22 8.71 -27.66 10.87
C LEU A 22 10.12 -27.26 10.40
N ALA A 23 11.03 -28.22 10.21
CA ALA A 23 12.41 -27.92 9.79
C ALA A 23 12.52 -27.27 8.40
N ALA A 24 11.60 -27.61 7.48
CA ALA A 24 11.52 -26.98 6.17
C ALA A 24 11.07 -25.51 6.26
N ILE A 25 10.14 -25.17 7.16
CA ILE A 25 9.67 -23.79 7.35
C ILE A 25 10.78 -22.89 7.93
N PHE A 26 11.60 -23.41 8.85
CA PHE A 26 12.72 -22.63 9.41
C PHE A 26 13.86 -22.38 8.41
N SER A 27 14.07 -23.30 7.47
CA SER A 27 15.13 -23.19 6.45
C SER A 27 14.79 -22.15 5.36
N THR A 28 13.50 -22.00 5.02
CA THR A 28 13.03 -20.95 4.10
C THR A 28 13.10 -19.54 4.70
N LEU A 29 12.95 -19.42 6.02
CA LEU A 29 13.02 -18.12 6.71
C LEU A 29 14.46 -17.55 6.75
N GLN A 30 15.48 -18.41 6.80
CA GLN A 30 16.89 -17.95 6.83
C GLN A 30 17.40 -17.50 5.45
N THR A 31 16.93 -18.07 4.35
CA THR A 31 17.33 -17.64 3.00
C THR A 31 16.68 -16.32 2.61
N ALA A 32 15.43 -16.08 3.05
CA ALA A 32 14.75 -14.80 2.83
C ALA A 32 15.52 -13.62 3.46
N SER A 33 16.03 -13.75 4.68
CA SER A 33 16.71 -12.64 5.37
C SER A 33 18.01 -12.20 4.70
N ALA A 34 18.76 -13.13 4.11
CA ALA A 34 19.99 -12.84 3.40
C ALA A 34 19.74 -12.08 2.08
N GLN A 35 18.71 -12.47 1.31
CA GLN A 35 18.32 -11.78 0.08
C GLN A 35 17.77 -10.37 0.35
N MET A 36 17.09 -10.17 1.49
CA MET A 36 16.58 -8.85 1.87
C MET A 36 17.68 -7.80 2.05
N HIS A 37 18.87 -8.19 2.50
CA HIS A 37 19.96 -7.23 2.71
C HIS A 37 20.52 -6.67 1.41
N GLU A 38 20.41 -7.42 0.31
CA GLU A 38 20.92 -7.00 -0.99
C GLU A 38 19.99 -5.97 -1.66
N ALA A 39 18.66 -6.15 -1.55
CA ALA A 39 17.69 -5.25 -2.18
C ALA A 39 17.42 -3.96 -1.39
N CYS A 40 17.60 -3.98 -0.06
CA CYS A 40 17.43 -2.80 0.80
C CYS A 40 18.66 -2.62 1.68
N PRO A 41 19.73 -1.98 1.16
CA PRO A 41 20.96 -1.80 1.92
C PRO A 41 20.69 -0.94 3.15
N GLN A 42 21.06 -1.46 4.32
CA GLN A 42 20.98 -0.73 5.57
C GLN A 42 21.98 0.43 5.55
N THR A 43 21.49 1.66 5.64
CA THR A 43 22.36 2.83 5.75
C THR A 43 23.09 2.82 7.10
N ARG A 44 24.33 3.30 7.13
CA ARG A 44 25.11 3.41 8.38
C ARG A 44 24.32 4.16 9.46
N GLY A 45 24.22 3.58 10.65
CA GLY A 45 23.51 4.18 11.80
C GLY A 45 22.00 3.98 11.82
N VAL A 46 21.42 3.24 10.87
CA VAL A 46 20.05 2.72 10.97
C VAL A 46 20.06 1.42 11.77
N THR A 47 19.11 1.23 12.66
CA THR A 47 18.97 -0.03 13.42
C THR A 47 18.17 -1.03 12.58
N PRO A 48 18.55 -2.32 12.52
CA PRO A 48 17.73 -3.33 11.86
C PRO A 48 16.30 -3.32 12.40
N ILE A 49 15.32 -3.40 11.50
CA ILE A 49 13.92 -3.51 11.88
C ILE A 49 13.63 -4.98 12.16
N PRO A 50 13.10 -5.34 13.34
CA PRO A 50 12.76 -6.72 13.61
C PRO A 50 11.72 -7.22 12.60
N ALA A 51 11.81 -8.50 12.24
CA ALA A 51 10.75 -9.13 11.48
C ALA A 51 9.44 -9.12 12.30
N PRO A 52 8.29 -8.96 11.65
CA PRO A 52 7.02 -9.11 12.34
C PRO A 52 6.81 -10.55 12.83
N GLN A 53 6.05 -10.71 13.90
CA GLN A 53 5.56 -11.98 14.42
C GLN A 53 4.63 -12.66 13.42
N VAL A 54 3.80 -11.87 12.73
CA VAL A 54 2.96 -12.32 11.62
C VAL A 54 3.49 -11.76 10.31
N THR A 55 3.88 -12.65 9.39
CA THR A 55 4.36 -12.25 8.06
C THR A 55 3.23 -12.28 7.01
N ALA A 56 3.40 -11.53 5.93
CA ALA A 56 2.50 -11.58 4.78
C ALA A 56 2.39 -13.01 4.20
N GLN A 57 3.49 -13.77 4.20
CA GLN A 57 3.48 -15.15 3.72
C GLN A 57 2.64 -16.07 4.62
N GLN A 58 2.68 -15.89 5.95
CA GLN A 58 1.83 -16.66 6.86
C GLN A 58 0.35 -16.36 6.65
N VAL A 59 0.00 -15.09 6.36
CA VAL A 59 -1.37 -14.71 6.00
C VAL A 59 -1.82 -15.35 4.69
N GLU A 60 -1.00 -15.29 3.64
CA GLU A 60 -1.29 -15.95 2.36
C GLU A 60 -1.44 -17.47 2.50
N ALA A 61 -0.64 -18.09 3.37
CA ALA A 61 -0.74 -19.52 3.69
C ALA A 61 -1.93 -19.86 4.60
N GLY A 62 -2.68 -18.87 5.10
CA GLY A 62 -3.78 -19.04 6.04
C GLY A 62 -3.35 -19.52 7.43
N THR A 63 -2.07 -19.44 7.77
CA THR A 63 -1.53 -19.85 9.08
C THR A 63 -1.55 -18.73 10.11
N ALA A 64 -1.86 -17.50 9.69
CA ALA A 64 -2.09 -16.35 10.55
C ALA A 64 -3.21 -15.45 10.02
N GLY A 65 -3.78 -14.62 10.90
CA GLY A 65 -4.88 -13.71 10.55
C GLY A 65 -4.41 -12.40 9.93
N LEU A 66 -5.16 -11.92 8.93
CA LEU A 66 -4.91 -10.61 8.31
C LEU A 66 -5.02 -9.44 9.32
N MET A 67 -5.88 -9.57 10.34
CA MET A 67 -6.00 -8.60 11.43
C MET A 67 -4.66 -8.42 12.16
N ASP A 68 -4.04 -9.51 12.61
CA ASP A 68 -2.83 -9.46 13.42
C ASP A 68 -1.66 -8.88 12.61
N PHE A 69 -1.52 -9.30 11.35
CA PHE A 69 -0.56 -8.71 10.40
C PHE A 69 -0.74 -7.20 10.26
N THR A 70 -1.98 -6.74 10.03
CA THR A 70 -2.27 -5.32 9.79
C THR A 70 -2.00 -4.48 11.04
N ARG A 71 -2.37 -5.00 12.23
CA ARG A 71 -2.13 -4.31 13.51
C ARG A 71 -0.65 -4.23 13.82
N GLU A 72 0.11 -5.30 13.62
CA GLU A 72 1.55 -5.30 13.81
C GLU A 72 2.25 -4.33 12.85
N ALA A 73 1.85 -4.31 11.57
CA ALA A 73 2.35 -3.33 10.61
C ALA A 73 2.06 -1.89 11.05
N SER A 74 0.85 -1.63 11.57
CA SER A 74 0.41 -0.34 12.10
C SER A 74 1.32 0.15 13.24
N GLU A 75 1.60 -0.73 14.22
CA GLU A 75 2.52 -0.44 15.32
C GLU A 75 3.96 -0.22 14.83
N GLN A 76 4.42 -1.02 13.87
CA GLN A 76 5.76 -0.85 13.31
C GLN A 76 5.91 0.49 12.58
N PHE A 77 4.90 0.94 11.82
CA PHE A 77 4.91 2.29 11.22
C PHE A 77 4.95 3.40 12.27
N LYS A 78 4.17 3.26 13.34
CA LYS A 78 4.16 4.20 14.46
C LYS A 78 5.54 4.33 15.08
N LEU A 79 6.18 3.20 15.42
CA LEU A 79 7.53 3.15 15.97
C LEU A 79 8.56 3.76 15.01
N VAL A 80 8.57 3.35 13.73
CA VAL A 80 9.51 3.87 12.73
C VAL A 80 9.33 5.36 12.49
N SER A 81 8.09 5.87 12.58
CA SER A 81 7.83 7.31 12.39
C SER A 81 8.40 8.21 13.50
N GLN A 82 8.68 7.63 14.67
CA GLN A 82 9.31 8.31 15.80
C GLN A 82 10.84 8.31 15.68
N GLN A 83 11.41 7.50 14.79
CA GLN A 83 12.86 7.37 14.59
C GLN A 83 13.37 8.39 13.56
N SER A 84 14.56 8.16 13.00
CA SER A 84 15.21 9.04 12.03
C SER A 84 14.58 8.95 10.63
N ILE A 85 14.80 9.97 9.78
CA ILE A 85 14.38 9.92 8.36
C ILE A 85 15.01 8.71 7.63
N PRO A 86 16.32 8.41 7.77
CA PRO A 86 16.93 7.21 7.20
C PRO A 86 16.22 5.91 7.61
N GLN A 87 15.81 5.79 8.88
CA GLN A 87 15.04 4.62 9.34
C GLN A 87 13.72 4.47 8.58
N ALA A 88 12.98 5.56 8.40
CA ALA A 88 11.72 5.54 7.68
C ALA A 88 11.90 5.13 6.21
N TYR A 89 12.97 5.57 5.55
CA TYR A 89 13.30 5.14 4.20
C TYR A 89 13.71 3.68 4.12
N TYR A 90 14.51 3.20 5.08
CA TYR A 90 14.87 1.80 5.17
C TYR A 90 13.63 0.93 5.33
N PHE A 91 12.71 1.27 6.24
CA PHE A 91 11.46 0.53 6.38
C PHE A 91 10.60 0.58 5.12
N ALA A 92 10.50 1.77 4.50
CA ALA A 92 9.77 1.93 3.25
C ALA A 92 10.37 1.06 2.13
N CYS A 93 11.67 0.77 2.14
CA CYS A 93 12.27 -0.19 1.22
C CYS A 93 11.82 -1.63 1.57
N LEU A 94 11.94 -2.04 2.84
CA LEU A 94 11.60 -3.39 3.30
C LEU A 94 10.15 -3.79 2.99
N ILE A 95 9.20 -2.87 3.17
CA ILE A 95 7.77 -3.18 2.91
C ILE A 95 7.46 -3.45 1.43
N ARG A 96 8.38 -3.08 0.51
CA ARG A 96 8.24 -3.26 -0.94
C ARG A 96 8.99 -4.48 -1.48
N GLN A 97 9.74 -5.16 -0.62
CA GLN A 97 10.50 -6.33 -1.05
C GLN A 97 9.55 -7.49 -1.32
N ASP A 98 9.51 -7.94 -2.56
CA ASP A 98 8.70 -9.10 -2.94
C ASP A 98 9.21 -10.36 -2.23
N GLY A 99 8.28 -11.13 -1.65
CA GLY A 99 8.61 -12.27 -0.80
C GLY A 99 9.16 -11.90 0.59
N GLY A 100 9.24 -10.61 0.92
CA GLY A 100 9.65 -10.14 2.24
C GLY A 100 8.57 -10.34 3.32
N PRO A 101 8.88 -10.09 4.61
CA PRO A 101 7.94 -10.29 5.71
C PRO A 101 6.66 -9.46 5.61
N TRP A 102 6.69 -8.37 4.84
CA TRP A 102 5.59 -7.42 4.70
C TRP A 102 4.87 -7.50 3.34
N GLN A 103 5.33 -8.35 2.43
CA GLN A 103 4.76 -8.49 1.10
C GLN A 103 4.90 -9.92 0.58
N SER A 104 3.76 -10.57 0.32
CA SER A 104 3.69 -11.87 -0.32
C SER A 104 2.36 -11.99 -1.07
N GLY A 105 2.39 -12.39 -2.34
CA GLY A 105 1.17 -12.62 -3.12
C GLY A 105 0.22 -11.40 -3.15
N SER A 106 -0.99 -11.57 -2.64
CA SER A 106 -2.01 -10.51 -2.51
C SER A 106 -1.96 -9.74 -1.18
N THR A 107 -1.12 -10.19 -0.24
CA THR A 107 -0.95 -9.60 1.08
C THR A 107 0.22 -8.63 1.05
N TYR A 108 -0.13 -7.35 0.96
CA TYR A 108 0.81 -6.23 0.99
C TYR A 108 0.14 -5.02 1.63
N LEU A 109 0.90 -3.94 1.83
CA LEU A 109 0.47 -2.78 2.61
C LEU A 109 0.15 -1.59 1.70
N VAL A 110 -0.97 -0.92 1.97
CA VAL A 110 -1.37 0.33 1.32
C VAL A 110 -1.67 1.37 2.40
N GLN A 111 -1.05 2.54 2.31
CA GLN A 111 -1.34 3.68 3.20
C GLN A 111 -2.22 4.68 2.48
N LEU A 112 -3.28 5.13 3.13
CA LEU A 112 -4.18 6.17 2.66
C LEU A 112 -4.13 7.39 3.57
N THR A 113 -4.28 8.57 2.95
CA THR A 113 -4.66 9.80 3.64
C THR A 113 -6.19 9.85 3.83
N LEU A 114 -6.67 10.76 4.67
CA LEU A 114 -8.10 10.88 4.99
C LEU A 114 -8.99 11.29 3.81
N ASP A 115 -8.42 11.96 2.81
CA ASP A 115 -9.09 12.26 1.54
C ASP A 115 -9.09 11.06 0.58
N GLY A 116 -8.58 9.89 1.01
CA GLY A 116 -8.58 8.65 0.23
C GLY A 116 -7.46 8.56 -0.79
N ARG A 117 -6.45 9.43 -0.76
CA ARG A 117 -5.29 9.28 -1.64
C ARG A 117 -4.33 8.24 -1.13
N VAL A 118 -3.80 7.48 -2.07
CA VAL A 118 -2.81 6.44 -1.80
C VAL A 118 -1.47 7.10 -1.50
N PHE A 119 -1.08 7.16 -0.23
CA PHE A 119 0.18 7.76 0.18
C PHE A 119 1.37 6.85 -0.17
N VAL A 120 1.23 5.55 0.12
CA VAL A 120 2.19 4.50 -0.20
C VAL A 120 1.43 3.27 -0.68
N HIS A 121 1.87 2.70 -1.79
CA HIS A 121 1.46 1.37 -2.23
C HIS A 121 2.70 0.50 -2.29
N SER A 122 2.78 -0.55 -1.47
CA SER A 122 4.05 -1.27 -1.32
C SER A 122 4.40 -2.14 -2.53
N ARG A 123 3.39 -2.69 -3.22
CA ARG A 123 3.58 -3.50 -4.42
C ARG A 123 3.80 -2.70 -5.72
N ASP A 124 2.92 -1.75 -6.04
CA ASP A 124 2.96 -0.94 -7.26
C ASP A 124 3.02 0.57 -6.95
N MET A 125 4.18 1.17 -7.17
CA MET A 125 4.42 2.60 -6.88
C MET A 125 3.71 3.56 -7.82
N THR A 126 3.22 3.10 -8.98
CA THR A 126 2.41 3.91 -9.91
C THR A 126 1.02 4.20 -9.35
N MET A 127 0.57 3.41 -8.38
CA MET A 127 -0.69 3.62 -7.68
C MET A 127 -0.61 4.73 -6.61
N SER A 128 0.59 5.14 -6.20
CA SER A 128 0.77 6.18 -5.19
C SER A 128 0.38 7.56 -5.74
N GLY A 129 -0.40 8.30 -4.96
CA GLY A 129 -0.97 9.61 -5.30
C GLY A 129 -2.42 9.51 -5.79
N ARG A 130 -2.81 8.37 -6.35
CA ARG A 130 -4.14 8.15 -6.91
C ARG A 130 -5.22 8.24 -5.85
N LEU A 131 -6.36 8.77 -6.25
CA LEU A 131 -7.55 8.84 -5.41
C LEU A 131 -8.26 7.49 -5.43
N LEU A 132 -8.53 6.91 -4.25
CA LEU A 132 -9.31 5.69 -4.15
C LEU A 132 -10.75 5.94 -4.62
N ASN A 133 -11.40 4.91 -5.18
CA ASN A 133 -12.81 4.99 -5.50
C ASN A 133 -13.61 5.40 -4.24
N PRO A 134 -14.46 6.45 -4.32
CA PRO A 134 -15.13 7.02 -3.15
C PRO A 134 -16.15 6.06 -2.50
N VAL A 135 -16.51 4.98 -3.18
CA VAL A 135 -17.31 3.88 -2.63
C VAL A 135 -16.50 3.03 -1.66
N ILE A 136 -15.28 2.67 -2.06
CA ILE A 136 -14.36 1.87 -1.25
C ILE A 136 -13.92 2.69 -0.03
N LEU A 137 -13.59 3.98 -0.24
CA LEU A 137 -13.23 4.88 0.86
C LEU A 137 -14.37 5.01 1.89
N ALA A 138 -15.61 5.16 1.42
CA ALA A 138 -16.77 5.25 2.30
C ALA A 138 -16.91 3.99 3.17
N GLU A 139 -16.78 2.81 2.56
CA GLU A 139 -16.84 1.53 3.27
C GLU A 139 -15.74 1.40 4.33
N ILE A 140 -14.49 1.75 3.98
CA ILE A 140 -13.35 1.75 4.91
C ILE A 140 -13.60 2.70 6.08
N LEU A 141 -14.04 3.93 5.82
CA LEU A 141 -14.27 4.91 6.89
C LEU A 141 -15.42 4.49 7.80
N THR A 142 -16.52 3.99 7.23
CA THR A 142 -17.66 3.50 8.03
C THR A 142 -17.30 2.29 8.87
N SER A 143 -16.50 1.34 8.36
CA SER A 143 -16.05 0.20 9.16
C SER A 143 -15.12 0.61 10.31
N LEU A 144 -14.38 1.71 10.14
CA LEU A 144 -13.56 2.34 11.19
C LEU A 144 -14.37 3.23 12.16
N GLY A 145 -15.71 3.20 12.07
CA GLY A 145 -16.61 3.92 12.98
C GLY A 145 -16.90 5.37 12.61
N VAL A 146 -16.50 5.83 11.42
CA VAL A 146 -16.86 7.17 10.91
C VAL A 146 -18.34 7.19 10.50
N SER A 147 -19.05 8.25 10.89
CA SER A 147 -20.46 8.42 10.56
C SER A 147 -20.68 8.56 9.04
N GLN A 148 -21.80 8.03 8.54
CA GLN A 148 -22.17 8.20 7.13
C GLN A 148 -22.35 9.69 6.74
N ALA A 149 -22.78 10.53 7.68
CA ALA A 149 -22.92 11.96 7.47
C ALA A 149 -21.55 12.62 7.19
N ASP A 150 -20.52 12.28 7.97
CA ASP A 150 -19.17 12.80 7.75
C ASP A 150 -18.58 12.30 6.43
N VAL A 151 -18.78 11.02 6.10
CA VAL A 151 -18.35 10.45 4.81
C VAL A 151 -19.03 11.16 3.63
N ALA A 152 -20.33 11.45 3.71
CA ALA A 152 -21.04 12.19 2.69
C ALA A 152 -20.53 13.64 2.57
N ALA A 153 -20.26 14.28 3.72
CA ALA A 153 -19.78 15.65 3.80
C ALA A 153 -18.37 15.85 3.22
N LEU A 154 -17.53 14.81 3.13
CA LEU A 154 -16.23 14.86 2.45
C LEU A 154 -16.34 15.24 0.95
N ARG A 155 -17.47 14.94 0.32
CA ARG A 155 -17.68 15.21 -1.12
C ARG A 155 -18.05 16.67 -1.41
N ASN A 156 -18.44 17.42 -0.39
CA ASN A 156 -18.84 18.81 -0.51
C ASN A 156 -17.73 19.72 0.05
N PRO A 157 -17.07 20.55 -0.79
CA PRO A 157 -16.00 21.44 -0.35
C PRO A 157 -16.39 22.36 0.81
N ALA A 158 -17.66 22.78 0.90
CA ALA A 158 -18.15 23.66 1.96
C ALA A 158 -18.17 22.99 3.34
N THR A 159 -18.37 21.67 3.40
CA THR A 159 -18.48 20.89 4.64
C THR A 159 -17.29 19.98 4.90
N ALA A 160 -16.43 19.75 3.90
CA ALA A 160 -15.32 18.81 3.98
C ALA A 160 -14.37 19.11 5.15
N ARG A 161 -14.10 20.40 5.44
CA ARG A 161 -13.21 20.78 6.55
C ARG A 161 -13.74 20.30 7.91
N THR A 162 -15.03 20.52 8.18
CA THR A 162 -15.67 20.09 9.43
C THR A 162 -15.73 18.57 9.50
N ALA A 163 -16.08 17.91 8.39
CA ALA A 163 -16.08 16.45 8.30
C ALA A 163 -14.69 15.86 8.61
N ILE A 164 -13.62 16.43 8.04
CA ILE A 164 -12.23 16.00 8.31
C ILE A 164 -11.89 16.10 9.80
N GLN A 165 -12.35 17.13 10.51
CA GLN A 165 -12.13 17.27 11.96
C GLN A 165 -12.88 16.20 12.76
N SER A 166 -14.15 15.94 12.42
CA SER A 166 -14.94 14.85 13.02
C SER A 166 -14.29 13.49 12.79
N ILE A 167 -13.94 13.20 11.53
CA ILE A 167 -13.22 11.98 11.13
C ILE A 167 -11.92 11.83 11.91
N THR A 168 -11.10 12.90 11.98
CA THR A 168 -9.83 12.88 12.72
C THR A 168 -10.07 12.54 14.18
N THR A 169 -11.12 13.06 14.79
CA THR A 169 -11.49 12.77 16.18
C THR A 169 -11.82 11.30 16.38
N THR A 170 -12.65 10.73 15.50
CA THR A 170 -12.97 9.29 15.53
C THR A 170 -11.72 8.43 15.33
N LEU A 171 -10.92 8.73 14.31
CA LEU A 171 -9.74 7.95 13.95
C LEU A 171 -8.56 8.13 14.93
N ASN A 172 -8.59 9.15 15.79
CA ASN A 172 -7.59 9.33 16.85
C ASN A 172 -7.60 8.21 17.89
N GLY A 173 -8.70 7.45 17.98
CA GLY A 173 -8.79 6.20 18.73
C GLY A 173 -8.02 5.03 18.13
N GLU A 174 -7.33 5.24 16.98
CA GLU A 174 -6.60 4.21 16.23
C GLU A 174 -7.45 2.95 15.97
N PRO A 175 -8.70 3.09 15.47
CA PRO A 175 -9.58 1.95 15.25
C PRO A 175 -9.03 1.03 14.15
N HIS A 176 -9.52 -0.20 14.14
CA HIS A 176 -9.22 -1.17 13.09
C HIS A 176 -10.43 -2.07 12.85
N ALA A 177 -10.65 -2.45 11.60
CA ALA A 177 -11.80 -3.24 11.18
C ALA A 177 -11.57 -3.92 9.83
N ALA A 178 -12.29 -5.02 9.59
CA ALA A 178 -12.46 -5.52 8.23
C ALA A 178 -13.38 -4.58 7.43
N PHE A 179 -13.20 -4.52 6.13
CA PHE A 179 -14.08 -3.79 5.21
C PHE A 179 -14.40 -4.66 3.99
N ASP A 180 -15.60 -4.50 3.43
CA ASP A 180 -16.03 -5.23 2.24
C ASP A 180 -16.97 -4.39 1.35
N ALA A 181 -16.40 -3.82 0.28
CA ALA A 181 -17.14 -3.07 -0.74
C ALA A 181 -17.49 -3.94 -1.97
N THR A 182 -17.40 -5.27 -1.86
CA THR A 182 -17.73 -6.20 -2.95
C THR A 182 -19.23 -6.44 -3.09
N ALA A 183 -20.00 -6.21 -2.02
CA ALA A 183 -21.44 -6.33 -2.05
C ALA A 183 -22.11 -5.08 -2.67
N PRO A 184 -23.18 -5.24 -3.45
CA PRO A 184 -23.99 -4.11 -3.90
C PRO A 184 -24.67 -3.43 -2.71
N VAL A 185 -24.79 -2.11 -2.77
CA VAL A 185 -25.50 -1.30 -1.76
C VAL A 185 -26.57 -0.47 -2.46
N GLY A 186 -27.84 -0.83 -2.29
CA GLY A 186 -28.94 -0.24 -3.03
C GLY A 186 -28.79 -0.48 -4.54
N GLN A 187 -28.78 0.59 -5.33
CA GLN A 187 -28.57 0.52 -6.79
C GLN A 187 -27.11 0.50 -7.21
N ARG A 188 -26.18 0.65 -6.27
CA ARG A 188 -24.75 0.73 -6.57
C ARG A 188 -24.17 -0.68 -6.72
N PRO A 189 -23.53 -1.00 -7.85
CA PRO A 189 -22.84 -2.29 -7.99
C PRO A 189 -21.69 -2.38 -7.00
N GLY A 190 -21.46 -3.59 -6.48
CA GLY A 190 -20.26 -3.87 -5.69
C GLY A 190 -19.00 -3.78 -6.55
N ILE A 191 -17.86 -3.55 -5.91
CA ILE A 191 -16.56 -3.44 -6.59
C ILE A 191 -15.79 -4.75 -6.36
N PRO A 192 -15.59 -5.59 -7.38
CA PRO A 192 -14.92 -6.88 -7.23
C PRO A 192 -13.54 -6.73 -6.60
N GLY A 193 -13.23 -7.57 -5.60
CA GLY A 193 -11.93 -7.56 -4.92
C GLY A 193 -11.72 -6.39 -3.93
N ALA A 194 -12.68 -5.48 -3.75
CA ALA A 194 -12.59 -4.36 -2.82
C ALA A 194 -12.91 -4.75 -1.37
N LYS A 195 -12.12 -5.66 -0.79
CA LYS A 195 -12.21 -6.07 0.61
C LYS A 195 -10.84 -6.22 1.23
N GLY A 196 -10.75 -6.19 2.55
CA GLY A 196 -9.49 -6.35 3.28
C GLY A 196 -9.62 -5.99 4.75
N TYR A 197 -8.49 -5.63 5.35
CA TYR A 197 -8.43 -5.14 6.73
C TYR A 197 -7.83 -3.75 6.77
N ALA A 198 -8.44 -2.87 7.56
CA ALA A 198 -7.99 -1.50 7.78
C ALA A 198 -7.58 -1.31 9.24
N SER A 199 -6.49 -0.59 9.46
CA SER A 199 -6.04 -0.12 10.78
C SER A 199 -5.64 1.33 10.67
N VAL A 200 -5.74 2.09 11.76
CA VAL A 200 -5.27 3.47 11.80
C VAL A 200 -4.05 3.59 12.70
N TYR A 201 -3.07 4.38 12.27
CA TYR A 201 -1.98 4.80 13.14
C TYR A 201 -1.71 6.28 12.99
N LYS A 202 -1.15 6.86 14.05
CA LYS A 202 -0.61 8.21 14.05
C LYS A 202 0.90 8.17 13.91
N THR A 203 1.43 9.17 13.23
CA THR A 203 2.88 9.37 13.17
C THR A 203 3.26 10.52 14.09
N ALA A 204 4.43 10.47 14.72
CA ALA A 204 4.89 11.58 15.55
C ALA A 204 5.09 12.90 14.77
N ARG A 205 5.17 12.82 13.44
CA ARG A 205 5.50 13.95 12.56
C ARG A 205 4.31 14.50 11.78
N ARG A 206 3.14 13.86 11.86
CA ARG A 206 1.93 14.33 11.18
C ARG A 206 0.75 14.32 12.15
N PRO A 207 -0.03 15.41 12.19
CA PRO A 207 -1.24 15.46 13.01
C PRO A 207 -2.34 14.55 12.44
N ASP A 208 -2.35 14.34 11.13
CA ASP A 208 -3.42 13.57 10.47
C ASP A 208 -3.16 12.06 10.60
N PRO A 209 -4.17 11.27 11.03
CA PRO A 209 -4.07 9.82 11.04
C PRO A 209 -3.86 9.26 9.63
N ILE A 210 -3.12 8.16 9.55
CA ILE A 210 -2.92 7.40 8.31
C ILE A 210 -3.73 6.10 8.43
N ILE A 211 -4.47 5.78 7.38
CA ILE A 211 -5.19 4.52 7.28
C ILE A 211 -4.27 3.52 6.59
N LEU A 212 -3.98 2.40 7.24
CA LEU A 212 -3.23 1.28 6.71
C LEU A 212 -4.18 0.18 6.28
N LEU A 213 -4.06 -0.28 5.04
CA LEU A 213 -4.79 -1.42 4.51
C LEU A 213 -3.86 -2.61 4.29
N ALA A 214 -4.38 -3.81 4.49
CA ALA A 214 -3.76 -5.05 4.06
C ALA A 214 -4.79 -6.03 3.46
N GLY A 215 -4.30 -6.97 2.64
CA GLY A 215 -5.13 -7.99 2.00
C GLY A 215 -6.12 -7.45 0.97
N PHE A 216 -5.94 -6.20 0.55
CA PHE A 216 -6.70 -5.55 -0.50
C PHE A 216 -5.81 -5.44 -1.74
N ASP A 217 -6.07 -6.27 -2.74
CA ASP A 217 -5.34 -6.23 -4.00
C ASP A 217 -5.76 -5.02 -4.84
N MET A 218 -5.26 -3.84 -4.46
CA MET A 218 -5.60 -2.57 -5.07
C MET A 218 -5.07 -2.48 -6.50
N ARG A 219 -5.96 -2.22 -7.45
CA ARG A 219 -5.66 -2.07 -8.88
C ARG A 219 -6.23 -0.76 -9.39
N ARG A 220 -5.91 -0.38 -10.63
CA ARG A 220 -6.45 0.83 -11.28
C ARG A 220 -7.98 0.90 -11.27
N ALA A 221 -8.67 -0.24 -11.44
CA ALA A 221 -10.14 -0.33 -11.35
C ALA A 221 -10.70 0.08 -9.96
N HIS A 222 -9.88 0.11 -8.92
CA HIS A 222 -10.27 0.53 -7.57
C HIS A 222 -10.00 2.02 -7.31
N THR A 223 -9.46 2.74 -8.28
CA THR A 223 -9.20 4.19 -8.17
C THR A 223 -10.31 5.00 -8.82
N ALA A 224 -10.53 6.21 -8.33
CA ALA A 224 -11.36 7.19 -9.00
C ALA A 224 -10.61 7.75 -10.22
N GLN A 225 -11.35 8.04 -11.28
CA GLN A 225 -10.81 8.80 -12.39
C GLN A 225 -10.56 10.25 -11.91
N GLU A 226 -9.36 10.74 -12.16
CA GLU A 226 -8.97 12.09 -11.83
C GLU A 226 -8.39 12.75 -13.09
N GLN A 227 -8.75 14.01 -13.33
CA GLN A 227 -8.08 14.81 -14.34
C GLN A 227 -6.71 15.20 -13.79
N ILE A 228 -5.67 14.66 -14.40
CA ILE A 228 -4.28 14.99 -14.10
C ILE A 228 -3.79 15.92 -15.20
N ASP A 229 -3.32 17.10 -14.80
CA ASP A 229 -2.52 17.94 -15.66
C ASP A 229 -1.10 17.39 -15.63
N TYR A 230 -0.64 16.84 -16.75
CA TYR A 230 0.70 16.27 -16.85
C TYR A 230 1.79 17.34 -17.06
N GLY A 231 1.40 18.59 -17.28
CA GLY A 231 2.27 19.65 -17.77
C GLY A 231 2.67 19.43 -19.22
N ASP A 232 3.57 20.28 -19.70
CA ASP A 232 4.17 20.20 -21.04
C ASP A 232 5.69 20.44 -20.90
N PRO A 233 6.45 19.48 -20.34
CA PRO A 233 7.88 19.65 -20.13
C PRO A 233 8.61 19.77 -21.47
N ALA A 234 9.59 20.67 -21.53
CA ALA A 234 10.42 20.84 -22.72
C ALA A 234 11.44 19.71 -22.87
N VAL A 235 11.79 19.04 -21.76
CA VAL A 235 12.64 17.85 -21.73
C VAL A 235 11.90 16.71 -21.04
N THR A 236 11.64 15.62 -21.75
CA THR A 236 11.07 14.39 -21.20
C THR A 236 12.17 13.43 -20.75
N ALA A 237 11.83 12.38 -20.00
CA ALA A 237 12.80 11.36 -19.62
C ALA A 237 13.43 10.63 -20.82
N ALA A 238 12.75 10.56 -21.98
CA ALA A 238 13.30 9.99 -23.20
C ALA A 238 14.39 10.86 -23.83
N ASP A 239 14.34 12.18 -23.60
CA ASP A 239 15.32 13.14 -24.14
C ASP A 239 16.61 13.20 -23.30
N VAL A 240 16.63 12.53 -22.15
CA VAL A 240 17.79 12.49 -21.25
C VAL A 240 18.84 11.51 -21.77
N VAL A 241 19.79 12.03 -22.53
CA VAL A 241 20.91 11.26 -23.13
C VAL A 241 22.28 11.64 -22.56
N ASP A 242 22.36 12.73 -21.80
CA ASP A 242 23.59 13.26 -21.23
C ASP A 242 23.34 14.00 -19.91
N ARG A 243 24.41 14.57 -19.35
CA ARG A 243 24.35 15.29 -18.07
C ARG A 243 23.56 16.60 -18.16
N GLU A 244 23.59 17.31 -19.28
CA GLU A 244 22.92 18.61 -19.41
C GLU A 244 21.40 18.42 -19.58
N SER A 245 20.98 17.49 -20.44
CA SER A 245 19.58 17.06 -20.56
C SER A 245 19.01 16.52 -19.25
N LEU A 246 19.80 15.76 -18.46
CA LEU A 246 19.39 15.33 -17.11
C LEU A 246 19.15 16.51 -16.17
N LYS A 247 20.03 17.53 -16.15
CA LYS A 247 19.83 18.72 -15.31
C LYS A 247 18.56 19.46 -15.71
N ALA A 248 18.33 19.64 -17.02
CA ALA A 248 17.13 20.31 -17.54
C ALA A 248 15.86 19.56 -17.10
N PHE A 249 15.79 18.26 -17.34
CA PHE A 249 14.70 17.40 -16.88
C PHE A 249 14.44 17.53 -15.37
N VAL A 250 15.49 17.41 -14.54
CA VAL A 250 15.36 17.50 -13.07
C VAL A 250 14.89 18.88 -12.63
N TYR A 251 15.40 19.95 -13.25
CA TYR A 251 15.02 21.32 -12.93
C TYR A 251 13.55 21.60 -13.26
N GLU A 252 13.09 21.20 -14.45
CA GLU A 252 11.69 21.34 -14.83
C GLU A 252 10.77 20.51 -13.93
N ALA A 253 11.14 19.26 -13.63
CA ALA A 253 10.35 18.39 -12.75
C ALA A 253 10.21 18.99 -11.35
N ALA A 254 11.29 19.54 -10.80
CA ALA A 254 11.28 20.24 -9.52
C ALA A 254 10.41 21.50 -9.55
N THR A 255 10.45 22.24 -10.65
CA THR A 255 9.65 23.46 -10.86
C THR A 255 8.16 23.13 -10.90
N TYR A 256 7.76 22.20 -11.77
CA TYR A 256 6.39 21.71 -11.88
C TYR A 256 5.86 21.17 -10.55
N PHE A 257 6.65 20.34 -9.84
CA PHE A 257 6.28 19.85 -8.51
C PHE A 257 6.09 20.99 -7.49
N GLY A 258 6.96 22.01 -7.54
CA GLY A 258 6.87 23.21 -6.71
C GLY A 258 5.62 24.03 -6.99
N GLU A 259 5.23 24.16 -8.26
CA GLU A 259 4.02 24.85 -8.71
C GLU A 259 2.75 24.14 -8.28
N MET A 260 2.66 22.83 -8.54
CA MET A 260 1.53 22.01 -8.10
C MET A 260 1.33 22.07 -6.59
N ARG A 261 2.43 22.01 -5.82
CA ARG A 261 2.38 22.17 -4.37
C ARG A 261 1.87 23.55 -3.94
N ARG A 262 2.25 24.62 -4.64
CA ARG A 262 1.81 25.99 -4.32
C ARG A 262 0.33 26.20 -4.66
N ALA A 263 -0.14 25.66 -5.79
CA ALA A 263 -1.51 25.80 -6.25
C ALA A 263 -2.51 24.97 -5.44
N GLU A 264 -2.18 23.70 -5.16
CA GLU A 264 -3.14 22.72 -4.60
C GLU A 264 -2.64 22.04 -3.31
N GLY A 265 -1.52 22.49 -2.74
CA GLY A 265 -0.98 21.93 -1.50
C GLY A 265 -0.59 20.46 -1.63
N ARG A 266 -1.13 19.62 -0.74
CA ARG A 266 -0.85 18.17 -0.73
C ARG A 266 -1.49 17.43 -1.89
N VAL A 267 -2.65 17.90 -2.36
CA VAL A 267 -3.33 17.30 -3.52
C VAL A 267 -2.48 17.49 -4.78
N GLY A 268 -1.94 18.69 -4.98
CA GLY A 268 -1.03 18.98 -6.09
C GLY A 268 0.24 18.13 -6.08
N ILE A 269 0.83 17.89 -4.89
CA ILE A 269 1.96 16.96 -4.76
C ILE A 269 1.60 15.56 -5.27
N SER A 270 0.42 15.06 -4.92
CA SER A 270 -0.05 13.73 -5.34
C SER A 270 -0.29 13.67 -6.84
N LYS A 271 -0.93 14.70 -7.42
CA LYS A 271 -1.11 14.82 -8.88
C LYS A 271 0.22 14.89 -9.62
N ALA A 272 1.16 15.70 -9.13
CA ALA A 272 2.49 15.80 -9.73
C ALA A 272 3.24 14.46 -9.70
N LYS A 273 3.10 13.69 -8.61
CA LYS A 273 3.66 12.32 -8.54
C LYS A 273 3.05 11.40 -9.58
N ILE A 274 1.73 11.46 -9.79
CA ILE A 274 1.07 10.66 -10.84
C ILE A 274 1.60 11.09 -12.20
N ALA A 275 1.63 12.40 -12.49
CA ALA A 275 2.13 12.93 -13.75
C ALA A 275 3.55 12.48 -14.09
N MET A 276 4.41 12.38 -13.08
CA MET A 276 5.80 11.93 -13.23
C MET A 276 6.00 10.41 -13.21
N ARG A 277 4.97 9.60 -12.93
CA ARG A 277 5.10 8.14 -12.78
C ARG A 277 4.24 7.34 -13.73
N ASP A 278 3.13 7.92 -14.17
CA ASP A 278 2.23 7.26 -15.10
C ASP A 278 2.95 7.04 -16.42
N ARG A 279 3.07 5.76 -16.75
CA ARG A 279 3.40 5.35 -18.11
C ARG A 279 2.16 5.55 -18.96
N THR A 280 2.34 6.15 -20.13
CA THR A 280 1.42 5.97 -21.25
C THR A 280 1.43 4.50 -21.63
N ASP A 281 0.46 3.73 -21.15
CA ASP A 281 0.20 2.41 -21.71
C ASP A 281 -0.47 2.60 -23.08
N PRO A 282 -0.04 1.89 -24.14
CA PRO A 282 -0.58 2.04 -25.51
C PRO A 282 -2.09 1.81 -25.68
N GLY A 283 -2.79 1.37 -24.63
CA GLY A 283 -4.25 1.16 -24.63
C GLY A 283 -5.01 2.05 -23.64
N ASP A 284 -4.33 2.92 -22.90
CA ASP A 284 -5.01 3.88 -22.03
C ASP A 284 -5.49 5.06 -22.88
N THR A 285 -6.80 5.14 -23.09
CA THR A 285 -7.44 6.18 -23.92
C THR A 285 -7.39 7.56 -23.28
N THR A 286 -6.81 7.70 -22.09
CA THR A 286 -6.55 8.98 -21.44
C THR A 286 -5.17 9.47 -21.89
N PRO A 287 -5.09 10.32 -22.92
CA PRO A 287 -3.87 10.44 -23.67
C PRO A 287 -2.96 11.47 -23.00
N CYS A 288 -1.83 11.01 -22.52
CA CYS A 288 -0.61 11.79 -22.47
C CYS A 288 -0.15 11.94 -23.93
N THR A 289 -0.67 12.93 -24.67
CA THR A 289 -0.66 12.94 -26.14
C THR A 289 0.71 13.11 -26.81
N SER A 290 1.78 13.44 -26.09
CA SER A 290 3.16 13.49 -26.66
C SER A 290 4.22 13.91 -25.64
N THR A 291 3.83 14.64 -24.59
CA THR A 291 4.75 15.36 -23.69
C THR A 291 4.51 14.98 -22.24
N CYS A 292 4.66 13.70 -21.93
CA CYS A 292 4.67 13.27 -20.53
C CYS A 292 6.08 13.04 -20.04
N TRP A 293 6.29 13.33 -18.75
CA TRP A 293 7.57 13.24 -18.08
C TRP A 293 8.26 11.88 -18.33
N ILE A 294 7.50 10.81 -18.49
CA ILE A 294 7.99 9.48 -18.87
C ILE A 294 7.28 9.01 -20.14
N SER A 295 7.63 9.57 -21.29
CA SER A 295 7.35 8.95 -22.58
C SER A 295 8.40 7.85 -22.86
N ARG A 296 7.99 6.74 -23.46
CA ARG A 296 8.94 5.85 -24.14
C ARG A 296 8.98 6.25 -25.61
N PRO A 297 10.17 6.27 -26.25
CA PRO A 297 10.21 6.30 -27.70
C PRO A 297 9.50 5.04 -28.21
N THR A 298 8.42 5.21 -28.97
CA THR A 298 7.80 4.11 -29.71
C THR A 298 8.79 3.72 -30.80
N SER A 299 9.57 2.67 -30.58
CA SER A 299 10.34 2.05 -31.65
C SER A 299 9.34 1.43 -32.63
N SER A 300 9.19 2.06 -33.80
CA SER A 300 8.53 1.50 -34.98
C SER A 300 9.36 0.38 -35.59
#